data_AF-A0A950ELL6-F1
#
_entry.id   AF-A0A950ELL6-F1
#
_cell.length_a   1.000
_cell.length_b   1.000
_cell.length_c   1.000
_cell.angle_alpha   90.00
_cell.angle_beta   90.00
_cell.angle_gamma   90.00
#
_symmetry.space_group_name_H-M   'P 1'
#
loop_
_entity.id
_entity.type
_entity.pdbx_description
1 polymer ?
#
loop_
_entity_poly.entity_id
_entity_poly.type
_entity_poly.pdbx_seq_one_letter_code
_entity_poly.pdbx_strand_id
1 'polypeptide(L)'
;FEKFSEEAGKKQFLIPYFIAAHPGTSDEDMMNLAIWLKRNGFRADQVQTFYPSPMATATAMYHSGRNTLTKVRRQMRDEAEERVDIVRGEKRRRLHKAFLRYHDPNNWPLLREALKAMGRADLIGNGKQHLIPTFQPLVDGSYQSARKKNSTASKSGGIGYTTNKDGKAVAVRRRSEDASLEPKGDVRFRSSQPQPGKLLTQHTGLPPRAGVGGKTKPGFKAAARPAGGARKPR
;
A
#
# COMPACT_ATOMS: atom_id res chain seq x y z
N PHE A 1 6.88 13.34 24.19
CA PHE A 1 6.89 13.99 22.86
C PHE A 1 6.16 15.32 22.96
N GLU A 2 4.85 15.31 23.23
CA GLU A 2 3.99 16.50 23.33
C GLU A 2 4.59 17.60 24.21
N LYS A 3 4.98 17.28 25.45
CA LYS A 3 5.67 18.21 26.36
C LYS A 3 6.83 18.98 25.70
N PHE A 4 7.77 18.29 25.06
CA PHE A 4 8.93 18.92 24.43
C PHE A 4 8.59 19.63 23.11
N SER A 5 7.55 19.19 22.40
CA SER A 5 7.05 19.87 21.20
C SER A 5 6.41 21.21 21.55
N GLU A 6 5.66 21.26 22.66
CA GLU A 6 5.07 22.48 23.22
C GLU A 6 6.14 23.44 23.74
N GLU A 7 7.09 22.96 24.55
CA GLU A 7 8.23 23.76 25.03
C GLU A 7 9.05 24.36 23.88
N ALA A 8 9.20 23.63 22.76
CA ALA A 8 9.90 24.12 21.57
C ALA A 8 9.05 25.03 20.67
N GLY A 9 7.76 25.24 20.96
CA GLY A 9 6.83 26.01 20.13
C GLY A 9 6.64 25.43 18.72
N LYS A 10 6.91 24.14 18.52
CA LYS A 10 6.87 23.48 17.20
C LYS A 10 5.65 22.58 17.10
N LYS A 11 4.88 22.73 16.02
CA LYS A 11 3.82 21.79 15.63
C LYS A 11 4.46 20.51 15.07
N GLN A 12 4.93 19.64 15.96
CA GLN A 12 5.48 18.33 15.61
C GLN A 12 4.38 17.28 15.73
N PHE A 13 4.38 16.32 14.82
CA PHE A 13 3.40 15.24 14.79
C PHE A 13 4.14 13.91 14.72
N LEU A 14 3.63 12.91 15.43
CA LEU A 14 4.12 11.54 15.30
C LEU A 14 3.47 10.92 14.05
N ILE A 15 4.28 10.61 13.05
CA ILE A 15 3.84 9.84 11.88
C ILE A 15 4.44 8.43 12.03
N PRO A 16 3.68 7.45 12.54
CA PRO A 16 4.21 6.11 12.69
C PRO A 16 4.35 5.44 11.32
N TYR A 17 5.49 4.78 11.10
CA TYR A 17 5.80 4.02 9.90
C TYR A 17 5.78 2.54 10.24
N PHE A 18 4.86 1.79 9.61
CA PHE A 18 4.73 0.36 9.83
C PHE A 18 5.16 -0.45 8.62
N ILE A 19 5.84 -1.57 8.89
CA ILE A 19 6.27 -2.55 7.90
C ILE A 19 5.41 -3.81 8.02
N ALA A 20 4.71 -4.17 6.95
CA ALA A 20 4.00 -5.45 6.81
C ALA A 20 4.93 -6.52 6.21
N ALA A 21 4.61 -7.80 6.40
CA ALA A 21 5.30 -8.92 5.75
C ALA A 21 6.81 -9.00 6.08
N HIS A 22 7.19 -8.58 7.29
CA HIS A 22 8.56 -8.74 7.76
C HIS A 22 8.90 -10.24 7.91
N PRO A 23 10.13 -10.67 7.61
CA PRO A 23 10.58 -12.05 7.88
C PRO A 23 10.41 -12.40 9.36
N GLY A 24 9.88 -13.59 9.63
CA GLY A 24 9.60 -14.08 10.99
C GLY A 24 8.26 -13.64 11.53
N THR A 25 7.45 -12.93 10.74
CA THR A 25 6.11 -12.51 11.14
C THR A 25 5.07 -13.49 10.58
N SER A 26 4.29 -14.09 11.46
CA SER A 26 3.12 -14.91 11.13
C SER A 26 1.87 -14.06 10.87
N ASP A 27 0.81 -14.69 10.37
CA ASP A 27 -0.47 -14.02 10.18
C ASP A 27 -1.11 -13.65 11.55
N GLU A 28 -0.85 -14.45 12.59
CA GLU A 28 -1.26 -14.20 13.98
C GLU A 28 -0.55 -12.98 14.59
N ASP A 29 0.74 -12.80 14.32
CA ASP A 29 1.50 -11.64 14.81
C ASP A 29 0.94 -10.34 14.23
N MET A 30 0.59 -10.33 12.94
CA MET A 30 -0.03 -9.18 12.29
C MET A 30 -1.43 -8.90 12.84
N MET A 31 -2.21 -9.94 13.12
CA MET A 31 -3.51 -9.80 13.78
C MET A 31 -3.35 -9.19 15.18
N ASN A 32 -2.43 -9.70 15.98
CA ASN A 32 -2.17 -9.21 17.34
C ASN A 32 -1.69 -7.75 17.33
N LEU A 33 -0.83 -7.38 16.37
CA LEU A 33 -0.42 -6.00 16.17
C LEU A 33 -1.61 -5.11 15.78
N ALA A 34 -2.51 -5.57 14.92
CA ALA A 34 -3.72 -4.83 14.56
C ALA A 34 -4.65 -4.58 15.76
N ILE A 35 -4.81 -5.58 16.62
CA ILE A 35 -5.56 -5.45 17.88
C ILE A 35 -4.88 -4.41 18.78
N TRP A 36 -3.56 -4.49 18.94
CA TRP A 36 -2.80 -3.52 19.73
C TRP A 36 -2.96 -2.09 19.19
N LEU A 37 -2.86 -1.90 17.88
CA LEU A 37 -3.07 -0.59 17.24
C LEU A 37 -4.46 -0.05 17.54
N LYS A 38 -5.49 -0.88 17.38
CA LYS A 38 -6.87 -0.48 17.65
C LYS A 38 -7.10 -0.11 19.12
N ARG A 39 -6.56 -0.89 20.06
CA ARG A 39 -6.65 -0.63 21.50
C ARG A 39 -5.99 0.69 21.91
N ASN A 40 -4.90 1.05 21.23
CA ASN A 40 -4.17 2.30 21.47
C ASN A 40 -4.67 3.48 20.60
N GLY A 41 -5.77 3.30 19.85
CA GLY A 41 -6.34 4.36 19.01
C GLY A 41 -5.51 4.72 17.77
N PHE A 42 -4.52 3.91 17.39
CA PHE A 42 -3.68 4.17 16.23
C PHE A 42 -4.29 3.60 14.95
N ARG A 43 -4.41 4.45 13.93
CA ARG A 43 -4.82 4.07 12.57
C ARG A 43 -3.67 4.33 11.61
N ALA A 44 -3.05 3.25 11.13
CA ALA A 44 -1.91 3.36 10.22
C ALA A 44 -2.39 3.56 8.78
N ASP A 45 -2.24 4.76 8.23
CA ASP A 45 -2.53 4.99 6.81
C ASP A 45 -1.35 4.61 5.91
N GLN A 46 -0.13 4.82 6.40
CA GLN A 46 1.10 4.49 5.69
C GLN A 46 1.64 3.14 6.16
N VAL A 47 1.41 2.12 5.34
CA VAL A 47 1.95 0.78 5.55
C VAL A 47 2.74 0.37 4.33
N GLN A 48 4.02 0.09 4.56
CA GLN A 48 4.92 -0.42 3.54
C GLN A 48 5.08 -1.92 3.69
N THR A 49 5.05 -2.65 2.58
CA THR A 49 5.44 -4.06 2.58
C THR A 49 6.95 -4.14 2.64
N PHE A 50 7.48 -5.06 3.46
CA PHE A 50 8.90 -5.31 3.55
C PHE A 50 9.51 -5.56 2.17
N TYR A 51 10.62 -4.87 1.90
CA TYR A 51 11.44 -5.06 0.72
C TYR A 51 12.88 -5.32 1.19
N PRO A 52 13.54 -6.39 0.74
CA PRO A 52 14.89 -6.71 1.17
C PRO A 52 15.87 -5.63 0.72
N SER A 53 16.31 -4.78 1.66
CA SER A 53 17.37 -3.79 1.44
C SER A 53 18.73 -4.36 1.84
N PRO A 54 19.83 -4.04 1.13
CA PRO A 54 21.17 -4.41 1.57
C PRO A 54 21.45 -3.97 3.01
N MET A 55 22.40 -4.65 3.66
CA MET A 55 22.89 -4.34 5.01
C MET A 55 21.85 -4.41 6.15
N ALA A 56 20.67 -4.99 5.91
CA ALA A 56 19.67 -5.23 6.95
C ALA A 56 19.66 -6.70 7.38
N THR A 57 19.64 -6.94 8.70
CA THR A 57 19.50 -8.27 9.30
C THR A 57 18.25 -9.00 8.80
N ALA A 58 17.13 -8.28 8.66
CA ALA A 58 15.89 -8.80 8.09
C ALA A 58 16.07 -9.30 6.64
N THR A 59 16.92 -8.65 5.85
CA THR A 59 17.23 -9.10 4.48
C THR A 59 18.01 -10.41 4.48
N ALA A 60 18.96 -10.57 5.41
CA ALA A 60 19.65 -11.83 5.60
C ALA A 60 18.66 -12.94 6.01
N MET A 61 17.71 -12.66 6.90
CA MET A 61 16.61 -13.58 7.24
C MET A 61 15.74 -13.90 6.01
N TYR A 62 15.36 -12.90 5.22
CA TYR A 62 14.52 -13.05 4.02
C TYR A 62 15.13 -13.99 2.96
N HIS A 63 16.45 -13.92 2.78
CA HIS A 63 17.15 -14.75 1.80
C HIS A 63 17.54 -16.12 2.35
N SER A 64 18.02 -16.18 3.60
CA SER A 64 18.48 -17.45 4.20
C SER A 64 17.34 -18.32 4.72
N GLY A 65 16.17 -17.74 5.05
CA GLY A 65 15.11 -18.44 5.77
C GLY A 65 15.51 -18.83 7.19
N ARG A 66 16.55 -18.19 7.75
CA ARG A 66 17.09 -18.51 9.07
C ARG A 66 17.06 -17.32 9.99
N ASN A 67 16.94 -17.62 11.28
CA ASN A 67 17.05 -16.61 12.33
C ASN A 67 18.52 -16.21 12.48
N THR A 68 18.82 -14.96 12.16
CA THR A 68 20.18 -14.43 12.19
C THR A 68 20.58 -13.87 13.57
N LEU A 69 19.65 -13.82 14.52
CA LEU A 69 19.94 -13.43 15.91
C LEU A 69 20.48 -14.60 16.73
N THR A 70 20.22 -15.82 16.28
CA THR A 70 20.77 -17.04 16.89
C THR A 70 22.03 -17.49 16.15
N LYS A 71 22.86 -18.29 16.83
CA LYS A 71 24.12 -18.78 16.24
C LYS A 71 23.82 -19.64 15.02
N VAL A 72 24.30 -19.22 13.86
CA VAL A 72 24.17 -19.97 12.61
C VAL A 72 25.02 -21.25 12.68
N ARG A 73 24.37 -22.40 12.51
CA ARG A 73 25.02 -23.72 12.50
C ARG A 73 24.83 -24.40 11.14
N ARG A 74 25.73 -25.34 10.83
CA ARG A 74 25.65 -26.13 9.59
C ARG A 74 24.43 -27.07 9.60
N GLN A 75 24.17 -27.69 10.75
CA GLN A 75 22.99 -28.51 11.01
C GLN A 75 22.07 -27.76 11.98
N MET A 76 20.79 -27.75 11.64
CA MET A 76 19.74 -27.16 12.45
C MET A 76 19.52 -28.08 13.65
N ARG A 77 19.64 -27.54 14.88
CA ARG A 77 19.34 -28.32 16.07
C ARG A 77 17.86 -28.27 16.42
N ASP A 78 17.28 -27.09 16.27
CA ASP A 78 15.86 -26.84 16.48
C ASP A 78 15.31 -26.11 15.25
N GLU A 79 14.40 -26.77 14.52
CA GLU A 79 13.79 -26.20 13.33
C GLU A 79 12.87 -25.02 13.67
N ALA A 80 12.18 -25.07 14.81
CA ALA A 80 11.24 -24.04 15.22
C ALA A 80 11.96 -22.74 15.60
N GLU A 81 13.15 -22.82 16.20
CA GLU A 81 13.92 -21.63 16.59
C GLU A 81 14.76 -21.05 15.45
N GLU A 82 15.34 -21.91 14.61
CA GLU A 82 16.30 -21.49 13.61
C GLU A 82 15.63 -21.13 12.27
N ARG A 83 14.40 -21.61 11.98
CA ARG A 83 13.71 -21.36 10.71
C ARG A 83 12.83 -20.13 10.80
N VAL A 84 12.85 -19.32 9.74
CA VAL A 84 12.08 -18.08 9.67
C VAL A 84 11.03 -18.19 8.58
N ASP A 85 9.76 -17.96 8.93
CA ASP A 85 8.68 -17.82 7.95
C ASP A 85 8.87 -16.52 7.15
N ILE A 86 8.73 -16.60 5.83
CA ILE A 86 8.97 -15.47 4.92
C ILE A 86 7.75 -15.24 4.05
N VAL A 87 7.18 -14.04 4.17
CA VAL A 87 6.01 -13.64 3.42
C VAL A 87 6.40 -13.14 2.01
N ARG A 88 6.51 -14.08 1.06
CA ARG A 88 6.84 -13.79 -0.35
C ARG A 88 5.60 -13.59 -1.23
N GLY A 89 4.54 -14.37 -1.00
CA GLY A 89 3.34 -14.37 -1.85
C GLY A 89 2.51 -13.09 -1.72
N GLU A 90 1.98 -12.60 -2.84
CA GLU A 90 1.15 -11.39 -2.90
C GLU A 90 -0.07 -11.49 -1.98
N LYS A 91 -0.74 -12.65 -1.94
CA LYS A 91 -1.93 -12.86 -1.11
C LYS A 91 -1.63 -12.63 0.38
N ARG A 92 -0.57 -13.23 0.93
CA ARG A 92 -0.17 -13.04 2.33
C ARG A 92 0.34 -11.63 2.60
N ARG A 93 1.11 -11.03 1.67
CA ARG A 93 1.54 -9.62 1.78
C ARG A 93 0.35 -8.65 1.88
N ARG A 94 -0.67 -8.89 1.05
CA ARG A 94 -1.92 -8.12 1.06
C ARG A 94 -2.69 -8.32 2.37
N LEU A 95 -2.74 -9.55 2.88
CA LEU A 95 -3.35 -9.85 4.18
C LEU A 95 -2.64 -9.13 5.33
N HIS A 96 -1.31 -9.21 5.42
CA HIS A 96 -0.52 -8.52 6.45
C HIS A 96 -0.74 -7.00 6.41
N LYS A 97 -0.76 -6.44 5.20
CA LYS A 97 -1.06 -5.02 5.01
C LYS A 97 -2.50 -4.66 5.40
N ALA A 98 -3.45 -5.54 5.12
CA ALA A 98 -4.85 -5.37 5.50
C ALA A 98 -5.03 -5.34 7.02
N PHE A 99 -4.30 -6.16 7.77
CA PHE A 99 -4.34 -6.14 9.24
C PHE A 99 -3.91 -4.78 9.80
N LEU A 100 -2.81 -4.21 9.30
CA LEU A 100 -2.35 -2.89 9.75
C LEU A 100 -3.28 -1.75 9.32
N ARG A 101 -4.05 -1.94 8.24
CA ARG A 101 -5.08 -1.01 7.76
C ARG A 101 -6.49 -1.53 8.08
N TYR A 102 -6.71 -2.04 9.30
CA TYR A 102 -7.98 -2.64 9.72
C TYR A 102 -9.18 -1.70 9.59
N HIS A 103 -8.96 -0.38 9.64
CA HIS A 103 -10.00 0.64 9.52
C HIS A 103 -10.49 0.85 8.08
N ASP A 104 -9.76 0.37 7.08
CA ASP A 104 -10.14 0.52 5.66
C ASP A 104 -11.20 -0.53 5.28
N PRO A 105 -12.44 -0.13 4.91
CA PRO A 105 -13.50 -1.07 4.60
C PRO A 105 -13.22 -1.99 3.40
N ASN A 106 -12.33 -1.58 2.49
CA ASN A 106 -11.94 -2.43 1.35
C ASN A 106 -11.21 -3.69 1.79
N ASN A 107 -10.59 -3.68 2.97
CA ASN A 107 -9.85 -4.81 3.52
C ASN A 107 -10.72 -5.80 4.29
N TRP A 108 -11.93 -5.39 4.71
CA TRP A 108 -12.78 -6.18 5.61
C TRP A 108 -13.19 -7.55 5.05
N PRO A 109 -13.50 -7.73 3.75
CA PRO A 109 -13.79 -9.06 3.22
C PRO A 109 -12.60 -10.03 3.40
N LEU A 110 -11.40 -9.58 3.04
CA LEU A 110 -10.17 -10.36 3.20
C LEU A 110 -9.86 -10.67 4.67
N LEU A 111 -10.02 -9.68 5.55
CA LEU A 111 -9.82 -9.86 6.98
C LEU A 111 -10.84 -10.82 7.59
N ARG A 112 -12.10 -10.76 7.14
CA ARG A 112 -13.17 -11.65 7.61
C ARG A 112 -12.88 -13.10 7.26
N GLU A 113 -12.44 -13.37 6.03
CA GLU A 113 -12.03 -14.70 5.61
C GLU A 113 -10.85 -15.21 6.44
N ALA A 114 -9.81 -14.38 6.62
CA ALA A 114 -8.64 -14.75 7.39
C ALA A 114 -8.96 -15.00 8.87
N LEU A 115 -9.72 -14.11 9.52
CA LEU A 115 -10.13 -14.26 10.93
C LEU A 115 -10.95 -15.54 11.15
N LYS A 116 -11.86 -15.88 10.21
CA LYS A 116 -12.60 -17.14 10.28
C LYS A 116 -11.67 -18.35 10.14
N ALA A 117 -10.75 -18.32 9.18
CA ALA A 117 -9.78 -19.40 8.97
C ALA A 117 -8.85 -19.60 10.17
N MET A 118 -8.54 -18.53 10.91
CA MET A 118 -7.72 -18.56 12.13
C MET A 118 -8.53 -18.91 13.40
N GLY A 119 -9.84 -19.18 13.28
CA GLY A 119 -10.71 -19.44 14.44
C GLY A 119 -10.98 -18.20 15.30
N ARG A 120 -10.65 -16.99 14.83
CA ARG A 120 -10.78 -15.71 15.53
C ARG A 120 -12.00 -14.90 15.08
N ALA A 121 -13.12 -15.60 14.89
CA ALA A 121 -14.39 -14.97 14.54
C ALA A 121 -14.92 -14.04 15.65
N ASP A 122 -14.43 -14.20 16.88
CA ASP A 122 -14.65 -13.30 18.03
C ASP A 122 -14.19 -11.86 17.78
N LEU A 123 -13.28 -11.64 16.83
CA LEU A 123 -12.81 -10.32 16.45
C LEU A 123 -13.71 -9.63 15.40
N ILE A 124 -14.87 -10.21 15.08
CA ILE A 124 -15.82 -9.67 14.12
C ILE A 124 -17.07 -9.18 14.86
N GLY A 125 -17.31 -7.87 14.87
CA GLY A 125 -18.42 -7.28 15.61
C GLY A 125 -18.34 -5.76 15.68
N ASN A 126 -19.40 -5.15 16.19
CA ASN A 126 -19.52 -3.68 16.22
C ASN A 126 -19.02 -3.05 17.52
N GLY A 127 -18.63 -3.87 18.50
CA GLY A 127 -18.05 -3.42 19.78
C GLY A 127 -16.57 -3.01 19.68
N LYS A 128 -16.08 -2.29 20.70
CA LYS A 128 -14.69 -1.78 20.78
C LYS A 128 -13.62 -2.88 20.74
N GLN A 129 -13.95 -4.07 21.24
CA GLN A 129 -13.09 -5.25 21.33
C GLN A 129 -12.87 -5.98 20.01
N HIS A 130 -13.78 -5.82 19.05
CA HIS A 130 -13.68 -6.46 17.74
C HIS A 130 -12.66 -5.73 16.88
N LEU A 131 -12.05 -6.37 15.90
CA LEU A 131 -11.13 -5.74 14.95
C LEU A 131 -11.90 -5.07 13.79
N ILE A 132 -12.84 -5.81 13.18
CA ILE A 132 -13.66 -5.37 12.03
C ILE A 132 -15.16 -5.48 12.34
N PRO A 133 -16.03 -4.66 11.70
CA PRO A 133 -17.47 -4.73 11.89
C PRO A 133 -18.13 -5.95 11.21
N THR A 134 -19.37 -6.24 11.61
CA THR A 134 -20.15 -7.34 11.00
C THR A 134 -20.64 -6.99 9.60
N PHE A 135 -21.01 -5.73 9.36
CA PHE A 135 -21.53 -5.28 8.07
C PHE A 135 -20.40 -4.85 7.12
N GLN A 136 -20.64 -5.00 5.81
CA GLN A 136 -19.78 -4.46 4.76
C GLN A 136 -20.51 -3.28 4.09
N PRO A 137 -19.98 -2.05 4.15
CA PRO A 137 -20.55 -0.93 3.42
C PRO A 137 -20.37 -1.15 1.92
N LEU A 138 -21.27 -0.57 1.12
CA LEU A 138 -21.08 -0.50 -0.33
C LEU A 138 -19.85 0.37 -0.60
N VAL A 139 -18.74 -0.28 -0.91
CA VAL A 139 -17.51 0.35 -1.39
C VAL A 139 -17.31 -0.06 -2.84
N ASP A 140 -16.85 0.87 -3.68
CA ASP A 140 -16.64 0.67 -5.12
C ASP A 140 -15.54 -0.36 -5.46
N GLY A 141 -15.06 -1.13 -4.47
CA GLY A 141 -13.97 -2.11 -4.61
C GLY A 141 -12.61 -1.50 -4.98
N SER A 142 -12.54 -0.18 -5.20
CA SER A 142 -11.30 0.49 -5.54
C SER A 142 -10.46 0.70 -4.27
N TYR A 143 -9.41 -0.10 -4.12
CA TYR A 143 -8.37 0.15 -3.14
C TYR A 143 -7.70 1.50 -3.47
N GLN A 144 -8.13 2.57 -2.80
CA GLN A 144 -7.49 3.87 -2.87
C GLN A 144 -6.38 3.86 -1.81
N SER A 145 -5.15 3.54 -2.22
CA SER A 145 -3.99 4.01 -1.45
C SER A 145 -4.14 5.51 -1.22
N ALA A 146 -3.75 6.04 -0.05
CA ALA A 146 -3.66 7.48 0.17
C ALA A 146 -2.71 8.11 -0.86
N ARG A 147 -3.24 8.43 -2.06
CA ARG A 147 -2.47 8.86 -3.21
C ARG A 147 -2.37 10.38 -3.12
N LYS A 148 -1.16 10.91 -3.32
CA LYS A 148 -0.88 12.36 -3.31
C LYS A 148 -1.88 13.11 -4.20
N LYS A 149 -2.34 14.28 -3.75
CA LYS A 149 -3.16 15.25 -4.53
C LYS A 149 -2.56 15.67 -5.88
N ASN A 150 -1.30 15.33 -6.15
CA ASN A 150 -0.57 15.68 -7.38
C ASN A 150 -0.37 14.50 -8.36
N SER A 151 -1.18 13.46 -8.25
CA SER A 151 -1.18 12.38 -9.24
C SER A 151 -2.38 12.57 -10.17
N THR A 152 -2.12 12.68 -11.47
CA THR A 152 -3.18 12.77 -12.50
C THR A 152 -4.17 11.62 -12.32
N ALA A 153 -5.44 11.96 -12.10
CA ALA A 153 -6.52 10.98 -12.01
C ALA A 153 -6.63 10.23 -13.35
N SER A 154 -6.56 8.90 -13.32
CA SER A 154 -6.92 8.10 -14.48
C SER A 154 -8.43 8.19 -14.68
N LYS A 155 -8.88 8.83 -15.76
CA LYS A 155 -10.29 8.89 -16.18
C LYS A 155 -10.77 7.51 -16.68
N SER A 156 -10.82 6.53 -15.80
CA SER A 156 -11.53 5.26 -16.05
C SER A 156 -12.47 5.04 -14.88
N GLY A 157 -13.70 5.55 -15.02
CA GLY A 157 -14.79 5.23 -14.10
C GLY A 157 -15.01 3.72 -14.12
N GLY A 158 -14.71 3.06 -13.02
CA GLY A 158 -14.90 1.61 -12.88
C GLY A 158 -16.38 1.26 -12.97
N ILE A 159 -16.70 0.25 -13.76
CA ILE A 159 -18.02 -0.37 -13.77
C ILE A 159 -18.13 -1.20 -12.48
N GLY A 160 -19.05 -0.84 -11.58
CA GLY A 160 -19.33 -1.62 -10.37
C GLY A 160 -19.99 -2.95 -10.75
N TYR A 161 -19.76 -4.00 -9.97
CA TYR A 161 -20.48 -5.27 -10.08
C TYR A 161 -21.12 -5.63 -8.73
N THR A 162 -22.25 -6.33 -8.75
CA THR A 162 -22.91 -6.89 -7.57
C THR A 162 -23.21 -8.36 -7.83
N THR A 163 -23.42 -9.14 -6.76
CA THR A 163 -23.91 -10.51 -6.85
C THR A 163 -25.39 -10.57 -6.49
N ASN A 164 -26.21 -11.18 -7.35
CA ASN A 164 -27.62 -11.44 -7.03
C ASN A 164 -27.75 -12.55 -5.96
N LYS A 165 -28.96 -12.77 -5.42
CA LYS A 165 -29.28 -13.82 -4.45
C LYS A 165 -28.86 -15.23 -4.90
N ASP A 166 -28.69 -15.44 -6.20
CA ASP A 166 -28.24 -16.70 -6.81
C ASP A 166 -26.71 -16.78 -7.02
N GLY A 167 -25.93 -15.83 -6.48
CA GLY A 167 -24.46 -15.83 -6.54
C GLY A 167 -23.83 -15.44 -7.88
N LYS A 168 -24.62 -15.04 -8.88
CA LYS A 168 -24.12 -14.56 -10.19
C LYS A 168 -23.70 -13.09 -10.14
N ALA A 169 -22.54 -12.77 -10.71
CA ALA A 169 -22.02 -11.40 -10.82
C ALA A 169 -22.72 -10.63 -11.96
N VAL A 170 -23.30 -9.47 -11.64
CA VAL A 170 -24.05 -8.59 -12.54
C VAL A 170 -23.40 -7.20 -12.51
N ALA A 171 -23.13 -6.62 -13.68
CA ALA A 171 -22.55 -5.29 -13.79
C ALA A 171 -23.61 -4.20 -13.52
N VAL A 172 -23.34 -3.28 -12.60
CA VAL A 172 -24.17 -2.10 -12.34
C VAL A 172 -23.54 -0.93 -13.08
N ARG A 173 -24.11 -0.58 -14.25
CA ARG A 173 -23.88 0.73 -14.83
C ARG A 173 -24.71 1.76 -14.06
N ARG A 174 -24.10 2.90 -13.73
CA ARG A 174 -24.83 4.08 -13.25
C ARG A 174 -25.79 4.50 -14.37
N ARG A 175 -27.09 4.31 -14.16
CA ARG A 175 -28.14 4.65 -15.13
C ARG A 175 -28.09 6.17 -15.34
N SER A 176 -27.60 6.63 -16.49
CA SER A 176 -27.91 7.99 -16.97
C SER A 176 -29.38 8.00 -17.37
N GLU A 177 -30.11 9.06 -17.03
CA GLU A 177 -31.57 9.20 -17.22
C GLU A 177 -32.06 9.18 -18.67
N ASP A 178 -31.19 8.91 -19.64
CA ASP A 178 -31.54 8.93 -21.06
C ASP A 178 -30.88 7.75 -21.80
N ALA A 179 -31.61 6.64 -21.92
CA ALA A 179 -31.42 5.57 -22.92
C ALA A 179 -32.47 4.45 -22.70
N SER A 180 -33.62 4.60 -23.34
CA SER A 180 -34.71 3.61 -23.43
C SER A 180 -34.45 2.52 -24.48
N LEU A 181 -33.27 1.88 -24.46
CA LEU A 181 -32.98 0.71 -25.32
C LEU A 181 -32.13 -0.32 -24.58
N GLU A 182 -32.64 -1.55 -24.47
CA GLU A 182 -31.89 -2.69 -23.91
C GLU A 182 -30.71 -3.07 -24.80
N PRO A 183 -29.48 -3.19 -24.27
CA PRO A 183 -28.34 -3.65 -25.05
C PRO A 183 -28.32 -5.18 -25.13
N LYS A 184 -28.53 -5.72 -26.34
CA LYS A 184 -28.22 -7.12 -26.71
C LYS A 184 -26.72 -7.24 -27.06
N GLY A 185 -25.99 -8.15 -26.40
CA GLY A 185 -24.69 -8.67 -26.86
C GLY A 185 -23.58 -8.76 -25.81
N ASP A 186 -22.71 -9.76 -25.96
CA ASP A 186 -21.59 -10.08 -25.05
C ASP A 186 -20.45 -9.04 -25.06
N VAL A 187 -19.92 -8.74 -23.87
CA VAL A 187 -18.86 -7.73 -23.64
C VAL A 187 -17.48 -8.31 -23.95
N ARG A 188 -16.76 -7.77 -24.96
CA ARG A 188 -15.34 -8.08 -25.23
C ARG A 188 -14.41 -6.99 -24.66
N PHE A 189 -13.37 -7.40 -23.92
CA PHE A 189 -12.32 -6.50 -23.41
C PHE A 189 -11.28 -6.17 -24.49
N ARG A 190 -10.94 -4.89 -24.66
CA ARG A 190 -9.75 -4.45 -25.43
C ARG A 190 -8.65 -4.03 -24.45
N SER A 191 -7.47 -4.62 -24.57
CA SER A 191 -6.25 -4.16 -23.89
C SER A 191 -5.50 -3.15 -24.77
N SER A 192 -5.06 -2.03 -24.20
CA SER A 192 -4.14 -1.11 -24.86
C SER A 192 -2.70 -1.43 -24.46
N GLN A 193 -1.79 -1.51 -25.45
CA GLN A 193 -0.36 -1.67 -25.19
C GLN A 193 0.31 -0.32 -24.84
N PRO A 194 1.33 -0.29 -23.95
CA PRO A 194 2.05 0.92 -23.57
C PRO A 194 3.07 1.36 -24.64
N GLN A 195 3.17 2.67 -24.86
CA GLN A 195 4.06 3.29 -25.85
C GLN A 195 5.52 3.39 -25.35
N PRO A 196 6.54 3.04 -26.17
CA PRO A 196 7.96 3.12 -25.80
C PRO A 196 8.44 4.58 -25.57
N GLY A 197 9.33 4.80 -24.58
CA GLY A 197 10.09 6.05 -24.42
C GLY A 197 9.88 6.86 -23.13
N LYS A 198 9.01 6.41 -22.21
CA LYS A 198 8.77 7.13 -20.95
C LYS A 198 9.69 6.62 -19.83
N LEU A 199 10.87 7.23 -19.68
CA LEU A 199 11.75 7.00 -18.53
C LEU A 199 11.15 7.65 -17.28
N LEU A 200 10.86 6.84 -16.26
CA LEU A 200 10.31 7.26 -14.96
C LEU A 200 11.46 7.48 -13.98
N THR A 201 12.02 8.69 -13.90
CA THR A 201 13.07 9.01 -12.91
C THR A 201 12.47 9.21 -11.53
N GLN A 202 12.76 8.29 -10.61
CA GLN A 202 12.44 8.44 -9.19
C GLN A 202 13.46 9.36 -8.53
N HIS A 203 13.07 10.60 -8.24
CA HIS A 203 13.83 11.49 -7.37
C HIS A 203 12.98 11.86 -6.15
N THR A 204 13.64 11.88 -5.00
CA THR A 204 13.13 11.94 -3.63
C THR A 204 12.26 13.18 -3.38
N GLY A 205 10.98 12.96 -3.12
CA GLY A 205 9.98 14.04 -2.99
C GLY A 205 9.57 14.33 -1.55
N LEU A 206 10.43 15.03 -0.80
CA LEU A 206 9.94 15.84 0.33
C LEU A 206 9.06 16.96 -0.24
N PRO A 207 7.84 17.19 0.28
CA PRO A 207 6.98 18.26 -0.19
C PRO A 207 7.55 19.63 0.22
N PRO A 208 7.39 20.68 -0.60
CA PRO A 208 7.72 22.04 -0.19
C PRO A 208 6.77 22.50 0.94
N ARG A 209 7.35 23.14 1.96
CA ARG A 209 6.65 23.66 3.14
C ARG A 209 5.84 24.91 2.77
N ALA A 210 4.55 24.95 3.12
CA ALA A 210 3.75 26.16 3.00
C ALA A 210 4.28 27.23 3.97
N GLY A 211 4.57 28.44 3.46
CA GLY A 211 4.98 29.60 4.26
C GLY A 211 6.36 30.19 3.99
N VAL A 212 7.14 29.68 3.02
CA VAL A 212 8.40 30.33 2.61
C VAL A 212 8.19 30.96 1.23
N GLY A 213 7.99 32.28 1.20
CA GLY A 213 7.91 33.07 -0.02
C GLY A 213 9.26 33.07 -0.74
N GLY A 214 9.42 32.22 -1.75
CA GLY A 214 10.61 32.18 -2.60
C GLY A 214 10.56 33.28 -3.65
N LYS A 215 11.42 34.29 -3.50
CA LYS A 215 11.71 35.28 -4.55
C LYS A 215 12.09 34.57 -5.86
N THR A 216 11.43 34.94 -6.94
CA THR A 216 11.74 34.50 -8.31
C THR A 216 13.18 34.83 -8.67
N LYS A 217 13.99 33.81 -9.00
CA LYS A 217 15.30 34.00 -9.63
C LYS A 217 15.10 34.30 -11.12
N PRO A 218 15.81 35.28 -11.71
CA PRO A 218 15.68 35.61 -13.12
C PRO A 218 16.27 34.51 -14.02
N GLY A 219 15.59 34.23 -15.12
CA GLY A 219 15.95 33.19 -16.08
C GLY A 219 17.24 33.51 -16.85
N PHE A 220 18.14 32.54 -16.92
CA PHE A 220 19.28 32.58 -17.83
C PHE A 220 18.79 32.40 -19.28
N LYS A 221 18.98 33.42 -20.12
CA LYS A 221 18.89 33.29 -21.57
C LYS A 221 20.11 32.48 -22.06
N ALA A 222 19.86 31.36 -22.74
CA ALA A 222 20.90 30.64 -23.46
C ALA A 222 21.37 31.48 -24.67
N ALA A 223 22.65 31.84 -24.69
CA ALA A 223 23.28 32.51 -25.81
C ALA A 223 23.46 31.53 -26.99
N ALA A 224 23.14 32.00 -28.19
CA ALA A 224 23.31 31.26 -29.44
C ALA A 224 24.78 30.92 -29.70
N ARG A 225 25.05 29.67 -30.10
CA ARG A 225 26.36 29.23 -30.59
C ARG A 225 26.60 29.79 -32.00
N PRO A 226 27.70 30.49 -32.28
CA PRO A 226 28.04 30.83 -33.65
C PRO A 226 28.56 29.60 -34.40
N ALA A 227 28.18 29.51 -35.68
CA ALA A 227 28.66 28.52 -36.63
C ALA A 227 30.17 28.69 -36.87
N GLY A 228 30.94 27.62 -36.66
CA GLY A 228 32.37 27.57 -36.90
C GLY A 228 32.67 26.48 -37.93
N GLY A 229 33.19 26.91 -39.08
CA GLY A 229 33.40 26.10 -40.27
C GLY A 229 34.61 25.16 -40.23
N ALA A 230 34.67 24.35 -41.26
CA ALA A 230 35.63 23.27 -41.51
C ALA A 230 37.11 23.70 -41.52
N ARG A 231 38.01 22.81 -41.06
CA ARG A 231 38.99 22.08 -41.90
C ARG A 231 40.00 21.27 -41.05
N LYS A 232 40.27 20.04 -41.52
CA LYS A 232 41.37 19.09 -41.21
C LYS A 232 42.78 19.70 -41.50
N PRO A 233 43.89 18.93 -41.45
CA PRO A 233 44.46 18.06 -40.40
C PRO A 233 45.98 18.32 -40.19
N ARG A 234 46.59 17.72 -39.15
CA ARG A 234 47.82 16.92 -39.25
C ARG A 234 48.13 16.29 -37.90
#